data_AF-A0A1F4DEW1-F1
#
_entry.id   AF-A0A1F4DEW1-F1
#
_cell.length_a   1.000
_cell.length_b   1.000
_cell.length_c   1.000
_cell.angle_alpha   90.00
_cell.angle_beta   90.00
_cell.angle_gamma   90.00
#
_symmetry.space_group_name_H-M   'P 1'
#
loop_
_entity.id
_entity.type
_entity.pdbx_description
1 polymer ?
#
loop_
_entity_poly.entity_id
_entity_poly.type
_entity_poly.pdbx_seq_one_letter_code
_entity_poly.pdbx_strand_id
1 'polypeptide(L)'
;MNATAPRNTAKSDIDLMVVSERLTYADLFAALEEVSRRLGRKVNPTVYTPQELAKRRKQGNAFVTRVLAQPRIWLIGGERDLAL
;
A
#
# COMPACT_ATOMS: atom_id res chain seq x y z
N MET A 1 -19.21 27.94 9.46
CA MET A 1 -18.05 27.22 10.05
C MET A 1 -17.44 26.37 8.94
N ASN A 2 -16.38 26.86 8.29
CA ASN A 2 -15.74 26.14 7.18
C ASN A 2 -14.85 25.04 7.74
N ALA A 3 -15.15 23.79 7.41
CA ALA A 3 -14.29 22.65 7.68
C ALA A 3 -13.01 22.79 6.85
N THR A 4 -11.89 23.03 7.53
CA THR A 4 -10.56 23.06 6.91
C THR A 4 -10.26 21.66 6.36
N ALA A 5 -10.34 21.49 5.04
CA ALA A 5 -9.88 20.27 4.38
C ALA A 5 -8.41 20.00 4.75
N PRO A 6 -8.02 18.75 5.05
CA PRO A 6 -6.64 18.45 5.39
C PRO A 6 -5.74 18.86 4.22
N ARG A 7 -4.80 19.73 4.55
CA ARG A 7 -3.84 20.37 3.65
C ARG A 7 -2.98 19.26 3.04
N ASN A 8 -3.17 18.97 1.77
CA ASN A 8 -2.30 18.06 1.02
C ASN A 8 -0.95 18.76 0.88
N THR A 9 -0.06 18.53 1.84
CA THR A 9 1.32 19.01 1.78
C THR A 9 2.08 18.11 0.82
N ALA A 10 3.08 18.64 0.11
CA ALA A 10 3.96 17.90 -0.79
C ALA A 10 4.82 16.79 -0.11
N LYS A 11 4.40 16.31 1.07
CA LYS A 11 5.05 15.34 1.96
C LYS A 11 4.12 14.21 2.41
N SER A 12 3.02 13.93 1.73
CA SER A 12 2.19 12.75 2.08
C SER A 12 3.03 11.48 2.04
N ASP A 13 2.81 10.52 2.91
CA ASP A 13 3.50 9.23 2.84
C ASP A 13 3.10 8.44 1.58
N ILE A 14 3.88 7.42 1.24
CA ILE A 14 3.57 6.47 0.16
C ILE A 14 3.11 5.18 0.83
N ASP A 15 1.87 4.78 0.58
CA ASP A 15 1.39 3.48 1.02
C ASP A 15 1.71 2.41 -0.03
N LEU A 16 2.38 1.35 0.39
CA LEU A 16 2.74 0.22 -0.46
C LEU A 16 1.97 -1.02 -0.01
N MET A 17 1.19 -1.63 -0.90
CA MET A 17 0.56 -2.92 -0.65
C MET A 17 1.40 -4.03 -1.29
N VAL A 18 1.80 -5.03 -0.49
CA VAL A 18 2.52 -6.22 -0.96
C VAL A 18 1.65 -7.44 -0.69
N VAL A 19 1.47 -8.27 -1.71
CA VAL A 19 0.72 -9.53 -1.61
C VAL A 19 1.70 -10.67 -1.85
N SER A 20 1.97 -11.48 -0.82
CA SER A 20 2.93 -12.58 -0.89
C SER A 20 2.68 -13.60 0.21
N GLU A 21 2.86 -14.87 -0.09
CA GLU A 21 2.86 -15.97 0.90
C GLU A 21 4.16 -16.04 1.70
N ARG A 22 5.24 -15.41 1.21
CA ARG A 22 6.61 -15.63 1.72
C ARG A 22 7.31 -14.39 2.24
N LEU A 23 6.94 -13.21 1.74
CA LEU A 23 7.58 -11.98 2.17
C LEU A 23 6.97 -11.49 3.48
N THR A 24 7.83 -11.05 4.38
CA THR A 24 7.47 -10.40 5.64
C THR A 24 7.88 -8.92 5.61
N TYR A 25 7.46 -8.16 6.62
CA TYR A 25 7.94 -6.78 6.78
C TYR A 25 9.47 -6.71 6.94
N ALA A 26 10.07 -7.67 7.66
CA ALA A 26 11.50 -7.70 7.91
C ALA A 26 12.30 -7.84 6.61
N ASP A 27 11.81 -8.65 5.67
CA ASP A 27 12.45 -8.84 4.35
C ASP A 27 12.45 -7.56 3.51
N LEU A 28 11.46 -6.69 3.73
CA LEU A 28 11.29 -5.45 2.96
C LEU A 28 12.01 -4.25 3.60
N PHE A 29 12.31 -4.32 4.90
CA PHE A 29 12.69 -3.15 5.69
C PHE A 29 13.89 -2.39 5.10
N ALA A 30 15.00 -3.09 4.86
CA ALA A 30 16.23 -2.45 4.38
C ALA A 30 16.03 -1.77 3.01
N ALA A 31 15.34 -2.43 2.09
CA ALA A 31 15.04 -1.88 0.77
C ALA A 31 14.13 -0.65 0.86
N LEU A 32 13.10 -0.70 1.71
CA LEU A 32 12.16 0.41 1.87
C LEU A 32 12.76 1.60 2.61
N GLU A 33 13.72 1.37 3.51
CA GLU A 33 14.47 2.45 4.15
C GLU A 33 15.29 3.25 3.13
N GLU A 34 16.03 2.54 2.25
CA GLU A 34 16.80 3.17 1.18
C GLU A 34 15.90 3.96 0.23
N VAL A 35 14.79 3.35 -0.20
CA VAL A 35 13.82 4.00 -1.09
C VAL A 35 13.21 5.24 -0.42
N SER A 36 12.83 5.15 0.85
CA SER A 36 12.26 6.27 1.59
C SER A 36 13.22 7.47 1.65
N ARG A 37 14.51 7.20 1.89
CA ARG A 37 15.57 8.23 1.85
C ARG A 37 15.70 8.88 0.47
N ARG A 38 15.69 8.07 -0.59
CA ARG A 38 15.82 8.57 -1.98
C ARG A 38 14.62 9.40 -2.42
N LEU A 39 13.42 9.03 -1.98
CA LEU A 39 12.19 9.75 -2.32
C LEU A 39 11.93 10.96 -1.41
N GLY A 40 12.66 11.09 -0.30
CA GLY A 40 12.40 12.10 0.73
C GLY A 40 11.01 11.96 1.37
N ARG A 41 10.41 10.77 1.27
CA ARG A 41 9.04 10.45 1.72
C ARG A 41 9.05 9.05 2.32
N LYS A 42 8.32 8.86 3.43
CA LYS A 42 8.21 7.54 4.06
C LYS A 42 7.40 6.60 3.16
N VAL A 43 7.89 5.38 2.97
CA VAL A 43 7.14 4.28 2.36
C VAL A 43 6.62 3.36 3.46
N ASN A 44 5.30 3.27 3.59
CA ASN A 44 4.61 2.42 4.57
C ASN A 44 4.13 1.14 3.89
N PRO A 45 4.80 -0.01 4.09
CA PRO A 45 4.33 -1.27 3.53
C PRO A 45 3.20 -1.85 4.37
N THR A 46 2.23 -2.43 3.70
CA THR A 46 1.24 -3.35 4.27
C THR A 46 1.33 -4.66 3.51
N VAL A 47 1.67 -5.73 4.23
CA VAL A 47 1.87 -7.06 3.65
C VAL A 47 0.66 -7.93 3.95
N TYR A 48 0.15 -8.62 2.93
CA TYR A 48 -0.92 -9.61 3.04
C TYR A 48 -0.54 -10.90 2.34
N THR A 49 -1.03 -12.03 2.83
CA THR A 49 -1.19 -13.20 1.95
C THR A 49 -2.37 -12.97 0.99
N PRO A 50 -2.41 -13.66 -0.17
CA PRO A 50 -3.60 -13.70 -1.03
C PRO A 50 -4.91 -13.99 -0.26
N GLN A 51 -4.88 -14.94 0.67
CA GLN A 51 -6.04 -15.29 1.50
C GLN A 51 -6.47 -14.13 2.40
N GLU A 52 -5.52 -13.44 3.03
CA GLU A 52 -5.81 -12.28 3.86
C GLU A 52 -6.35 -11.12 3.04
N LEU A 53 -5.79 -10.86 1.85
CA LEU A 53 -6.29 -9.82 0.96
C LEU A 53 -7.74 -10.08 0.56
N ALA A 54 -8.08 -11.32 0.18
CA ALA A 54 -9.45 -11.72 -0.12
C ALA A 54 -10.40 -11.50 1.06
N LYS A 55 -9.98 -11.88 2.27
CA LYS A 55 -10.74 -11.67 3.50
C LYS A 55 -10.95 -10.17 3.78
N ARG A 56 -9.89 -9.36 3.72
CA ARG A 56 -9.93 -7.91 3.99
C ARG A 56 -10.77 -7.15 2.97
N ARG A 57 -10.72 -7.56 1.70
CA ARG A 57 -11.59 -7.04 0.63
C ARG A 57 -13.05 -7.32 0.94
N LYS A 58 -13.41 -8.56 1.29
CA LYS A 58 -14.79 -8.93 1.68
C LYS A 58 -15.27 -8.16 2.92
N GLN A 59 -14.37 -7.85 3.84
CA GLN A 59 -14.66 -7.07 5.05
C GLN A 59 -14.71 -5.55 4.81
N GLY A 60 -14.49 -5.07 3.59
CA GLY A 60 -14.49 -3.64 3.28
C GLY A 60 -13.37 -2.86 3.98
N ASN A 61 -12.22 -3.49 4.24
CA ASN A 61 -11.09 -2.82 4.87
C ASN A 61 -10.72 -1.53 4.11
N ALA A 62 -10.70 -0.39 4.81
CA ALA A 62 -10.56 0.92 4.17
C ALA A 62 -9.28 1.07 3.34
N PHE A 63 -8.16 0.50 3.78
CA PHE A 63 -6.91 0.53 3.03
C PHE A 63 -7.02 -0.27 1.73
N VAL A 64 -7.44 -1.54 1.83
CA VAL A 64 -7.62 -2.42 0.67
C VAL A 64 -8.63 -1.82 -0.30
N THR A 65 -9.79 -1.36 0.16
CA THR A 65 -10.81 -0.72 -0.67
C THR A 65 -10.26 0.50 -1.39
N ARG A 66 -9.53 1.39 -0.70
CA ARG A 66 -8.93 2.59 -1.30
C ARG A 66 -7.92 2.23 -2.39
N VAL A 67 -6.98 1.32 -2.09
CA VAL A 67 -5.99 0.86 -3.07
C VAL A 67 -6.67 0.25 -4.27
N LEU A 68 -7.69 -0.60 -4.05
CA LEU A 68 -8.43 -1.29 -5.10
C LEU A 68 -9.37 -0.39 -5.92
N ALA A 69 -9.76 0.78 -5.41
CA ALA A 69 -10.66 1.71 -6.09
C ALA A 69 -9.93 2.85 -6.84
N GLN A 70 -8.66 3.11 -6.53
CA GLN A 70 -7.90 4.21 -7.13
C GLN A 70 -6.91 3.72 -8.19
N PRO A 71 -6.51 4.60 -9.13
CA PRO A 71 -5.34 4.35 -9.97
C PRO A 71 -4.13 4.04 -9.10
N ARG A 72 -3.45 2.93 -9.39
CA ARG A 72 -2.26 2.49 -8.66
C ARG A 72 -1.13 2.20 -9.63
N ILE A 73 0.09 2.26 -9.11
CA ILE A 73 1.28 1.86 -9.83
C ILE A 73 1.61 0.43 -9.45
N TRP A 74 1.75 -0.42 -10.45
CA TRP A 74 2.21 -1.79 -10.30
C TRP A 74 3.74 -1.80 -10.26
N LEU A 75 4.31 -2.26 -9.14
CA LEU A 75 5.76 -2.45 -9.04
C LEU A 75 6.16 -3.81 -9.62
N ILE A 76 5.38 -4.84 -9.31
CA ILE A 76 5.53 -6.23 -9.75
C ILE A 76 4.13 -6.82 -9.94
N GLY A 77 3.95 -7.64 -10.99
CA GLY A 77 2.66 -8.24 -11.35
C GLY A 77 1.70 -7.25 -12.01
N GLY A 78 0.40 -7.57 -12.02
CA GLY A 78 -0.66 -6.72 -12.58
C GLY A 78 -2.06 -7.13 -12.15
N GLU A 79 -3.08 -6.55 -12.79
CA GLU A 79 -4.50 -6.76 -12.43
C GLU A 79 -4.91 -8.23 -12.44
N ARG A 80 -4.36 -9.03 -13.36
CA ARG A 80 -4.63 -10.47 -13.45
C ARG A 80 -4.12 -11.24 -12.23
N ASP A 81 -3.00 -10.81 -11.64
CA ASP A 81 -2.44 -11.44 -10.44
C ASP A 81 -3.21 -11.03 -9.17
N LEU A 82 -3.92 -9.89 -9.21
CA LEU A 82 -4.84 -9.45 -8.15
C LEU A 82 -6.26 -10.01 -8.30
N ALA A 83 -6.57 -10.76 -9.38
CA ALA A 83 -7.91 -11.30 -9.62
C ALA A 83 -8.24 -12.39 -8.57
N LEU A 84 -8.68 -11.91 -7.40
CA LEU A 84 -9.20 -12.66 -6.26
C LEU A 84 -10.68 -13.00 -6.42
#